data_AF-A0A286B876-F1
#
_entry.id   AF-A0A286B876-F1
#
_cell.length_a   1.000
_cell.length_b   1.000
_cell.length_c   1.000
_cell.angle_alpha   90.00
_cell.angle_beta   90.00
_cell.angle_gamma   90.00
#
_symmetry.space_group_name_H-M   'P 1'
#
loop_
_entity.id
_entity.type
_entity.pdbx_description
1 polymer ?
#
loop_
_entity_poly.entity_id
_entity_poly.type
_entity_poly.pdbx_seq_one_letter_code
_entity_poly.pdbx_strand_id
1 'polypeptide(L)'
;MSITATGAAAPAPAIPVENLDLGPYNIQYLPGDHYVLDVSGNNPAKGAGVIGYTLKLPQVGNQQWLFVPAPQAPGWWYLQTKMGTGFVLTLQPDSPVMPTPVVMMPVGLADADRQLWSLLSTEEPGYWYIQCKSGASNSNAPLVIGLADNKVEASAVAGPISFTGFRAQAWGFKPVGSAG
;
A
#
# COMPACT_ATOMS: atom_id res chain seq x y z
N MET A 1 6.10 -14.94 51.18
CA MET A 1 6.32 -15.58 49.87
C MET A 1 6.41 -14.47 48.84
N SER A 2 7.63 -14.02 48.53
CA SER A 2 7.89 -12.96 47.56
C SER A 2 8.13 -13.58 46.19
N ILE A 3 7.45 -13.10 45.16
CA ILE A 3 7.79 -13.38 43.76
C ILE A 3 8.63 -12.23 43.25
N THR A 4 9.93 -12.47 43.09
CA THR A 4 10.85 -11.60 42.36
C THR A 4 10.51 -11.68 40.87
N ALA A 5 10.05 -10.57 40.29
CA ALA A 5 9.89 -10.45 38.85
C ALA A 5 11.29 -10.34 38.20
N THR A 6 11.68 -11.39 37.50
CA THR A 6 12.82 -11.40 36.58
C THR A 6 12.58 -10.38 35.47
N GLY A 7 13.62 -9.58 35.18
CA GLY A 7 13.54 -8.31 34.47
C GLY A 7 12.86 -8.34 33.10
N ALA A 8 12.19 -7.23 32.79
CA ALA A 8 11.75 -6.91 31.46
C ALA A 8 12.96 -6.89 30.50
N ALA A 9 12.88 -7.66 29.42
CA ALA A 9 13.85 -7.58 28.34
C ALA A 9 13.91 -6.12 27.85
N ALA A 10 15.13 -5.60 27.69
CA ALA A 10 15.34 -4.29 27.09
C ALA A 10 14.65 -4.23 25.72
N PRO A 11 13.97 -3.13 25.37
CA PRO A 11 13.38 -2.99 24.04
C PRO A 11 14.49 -3.17 23.00
N ALA A 12 14.24 -4.03 22.00
CA ALA A 12 15.14 -4.18 20.88
C ALA A 12 15.43 -2.80 20.27
N PRO A 13 16.69 -2.49 19.89
CA PRO A 13 17.02 -1.20 19.31
C PRO A 13 16.15 -1.01 18.06
N ALA A 14 15.33 0.03 18.05
CA ALA A 14 14.56 0.42 16.89
C ALA A 14 15.56 0.73 15.77
N ILE A 15 15.44 0.04 14.63
CA ILE A 15 16.19 0.41 13.43
C ILE A 15 15.72 1.84 13.08
N PRO A 16 16.63 2.82 13.01
CA PRO A 16 16.28 4.17 12.59
C PRO A 16 15.58 4.10 11.24
N VAL A 17 14.42 4.74 11.12
CA VAL A 17 13.57 4.66 9.92
C VAL A 17 14.32 5.12 8.66
N GLU A 18 15.30 6.01 8.83
CA GLU A 18 16.24 6.48 7.81
C GLU A 18 17.14 5.40 7.18
N ASN A 19 17.20 4.19 7.77
CA ASN A 19 18.02 3.07 7.28
C ASN A 19 17.21 1.91 6.69
N LEU A 20 15.87 2.01 6.57
CA LEU A 20 15.11 0.97 5.89
C LEU A 20 15.12 1.19 4.36
N ASP A 21 15.67 0.22 3.63
CA ASP A 21 15.49 0.11 2.19
C ASP A 21 14.05 -0.36 1.89
N LEU A 22 13.13 0.61 1.75
CA LEU A 22 11.71 0.34 1.50
C LEU A 22 11.32 0.56 0.02
N GLY A 23 12.14 0.04 -0.87
CA GLY A 23 11.81 -0.16 -2.28
C GLY A 23 12.85 0.44 -3.24
N PRO A 24 12.55 0.46 -4.55
CA PRO A 24 11.21 0.29 -5.09
C PRO A 24 10.71 -1.14 -5.10
N TYR A 25 9.40 -1.32 -4.94
CA TYR A 25 8.70 -2.59 -5.07
C TYR A 25 7.76 -2.58 -6.27
N ASN A 26 7.64 -3.71 -6.96
CA ASN A 26 6.43 -4.05 -7.69
C ASN A 26 5.46 -4.68 -6.67
N ILE A 27 4.30 -4.04 -6.47
CA ILE A 27 3.29 -4.52 -5.52
C ILE A 27 2.37 -5.49 -6.28
N GLN A 28 2.53 -6.79 -6.01
CA GLN A 28 1.97 -7.89 -6.77
C GLN A 28 0.66 -8.38 -6.18
N TYR A 29 -0.38 -8.43 -7.00
CA TYR A 29 -1.69 -8.95 -6.65
C TYR A 29 -1.63 -10.47 -6.45
N LEU A 30 -2.23 -10.97 -5.37
CA LEU A 30 -2.20 -12.40 -5.05
C LEU A 30 -2.99 -13.27 -6.04
N PRO A 31 -4.27 -12.99 -6.38
CA PRO A 31 -5.05 -13.83 -7.28
C PRO A 31 -4.69 -13.61 -8.75
N GLY A 32 -4.52 -14.70 -9.52
CA GLY A 32 -4.55 -14.76 -11.00
C GLY A 32 -3.58 -13.85 -11.76
N ASP A 33 -3.01 -14.28 -12.89
CA ASP A 33 -2.22 -13.48 -13.87
C ASP A 33 -1.13 -12.50 -13.33
N HIS A 34 -0.79 -12.57 -12.04
CA HIS A 34 0.14 -11.75 -11.27
C HIS A 34 0.22 -10.29 -11.71
N TYR A 35 -0.91 -9.58 -11.62
CA TYR A 35 -0.96 -8.13 -11.84
C TYR A 35 -0.14 -7.37 -10.79
N VAL A 36 0.30 -6.18 -11.14
CA VAL A 36 0.95 -5.22 -10.23
C VAL A 36 0.16 -3.93 -10.17
N LEU A 37 0.27 -3.19 -9.06
CA LEU A 37 -0.22 -1.82 -9.02
C LEU A 37 0.51 -0.96 -10.06
N ASP A 38 -0.25 -0.41 -11.00
CA ASP A 38 0.22 0.35 -12.14
C ASP A 38 -0.54 1.68 -12.24
N VAL A 39 0.16 2.78 -12.50
CA VAL A 39 -0.48 4.05 -12.86
C VAL A 39 -0.93 3.98 -14.31
N SER A 40 -2.24 4.04 -14.51
CA SER A 40 -2.88 3.83 -15.80
C SER A 40 -2.28 4.70 -16.89
N GLY A 41 -1.90 4.05 -18.00
CA GLY A 41 -1.32 4.71 -19.17
C GLY A 41 0.02 5.40 -18.93
N ASN A 42 0.73 5.12 -17.82
CA ASN A 42 1.93 5.86 -17.43
C ASN A 42 1.67 7.39 -17.38
N ASN A 43 0.46 7.77 -16.96
CA ASN A 43 0.00 9.16 -16.96
C ASN A 43 0.56 9.94 -15.75
N PRO A 44 1.39 10.98 -15.95
CA PRO A 44 1.97 11.74 -14.85
C PRO A 44 1.01 12.79 -14.26
N ALA A 45 -0.21 12.92 -14.79
CA ALA A 45 -1.16 13.93 -14.34
C ALA A 45 -1.68 13.66 -12.92
N LYS A 46 -1.99 14.76 -12.20
CA LYS A 46 -2.68 14.69 -10.92
C LYS A 46 -4.03 14.00 -11.10
N GLY A 47 -4.35 13.07 -10.21
CA GLY A 47 -5.58 12.29 -10.25
C GLY A 47 -5.55 11.13 -11.24
N ALA A 48 -4.40 10.80 -11.83
CA ALA A 48 -4.26 9.59 -12.64
C ALA A 48 -4.66 8.35 -11.83
N GLY A 49 -5.54 7.52 -12.42
CA GLY A 49 -6.05 6.32 -11.78
C GLY A 49 -4.98 5.23 -11.65
N VAL A 50 -5.11 4.42 -10.61
CA VAL A 50 -4.27 3.25 -10.38
C VAL A 50 -5.06 1.99 -10.71
N ILE A 51 -4.42 1.04 -11.37
CA ILE A 51 -5.02 -0.19 -11.90
C ILE A 51 -4.15 -1.40 -11.56
N GLY A 52 -4.73 -2.59 -11.67
CA GLY A 52 -3.98 -3.83 -11.80
C GLY A 52 -3.54 -4.01 -13.25
N TYR A 53 -2.24 -4.17 -13.50
CA TYR A 53 -1.73 -4.41 -14.84
C TYR A 53 -0.65 -5.49 -14.83
N THR A 54 -0.45 -6.17 -15.95
CA THR A 54 0.64 -7.15 -16.07
C THR A 54 2.01 -6.47 -15.86
N LEU A 55 2.91 -7.13 -15.15
CA LEU A 55 4.28 -6.63 -14.94
C LEU A 55 4.96 -6.37 -16.28
N LYS A 56 5.43 -5.14 -16.49
CA LYS A 56 6.17 -4.72 -17.69
C LYS A 56 7.66 -5.05 -17.54
N LEU A 57 8.25 -5.56 -18.62
CA LEU A 57 9.68 -5.84 -18.75
C LEU A 57 10.22 -5.14 -20.02
N PRO A 58 11.24 -4.27 -19.93
CA PRO A 58 11.95 -3.85 -18.71
C PRO A 58 11.02 -3.14 -17.71
N GLN A 59 11.35 -3.22 -16.43
CA GLN A 59 10.55 -2.60 -15.37
C GLN A 59 10.49 -1.09 -15.56
N VAL A 60 9.30 -0.51 -15.44
CA VAL A 60 9.01 0.91 -15.67
C VAL A 60 8.50 1.60 -14.41
N GLY A 61 8.77 2.90 -14.27
CA GLY A 61 8.51 3.66 -13.04
C GLY A 61 7.04 3.72 -12.61
N ASN A 62 6.09 3.57 -13.53
CA ASN A 62 4.66 3.55 -13.21
C ASN A 62 4.16 2.28 -12.52
N GLN A 63 5.00 1.27 -12.38
CA GLN A 63 4.73 0.03 -11.63
C GLN A 63 5.61 -0.12 -10.39
N GLN A 64 6.37 0.91 -10.05
CA GLN A 64 7.38 0.89 -8.99
C GLN A 64 6.99 1.87 -7.88
N TRP A 65 6.95 1.36 -6.66
CA TRP A 65 6.45 2.07 -5.49
C TRP A 65 7.50 2.11 -4.39
N LEU A 66 7.75 3.30 -3.84
CA LEU A 66 8.58 3.53 -2.66
C LEU A 66 7.68 3.74 -1.44
N PHE A 67 8.01 3.11 -0.32
CA PHE A 67 7.42 3.51 0.95
C PHE A 67 8.23 4.66 1.52
N VAL A 68 7.60 5.82 1.63
CA VAL A 68 8.18 7.00 2.24
C VAL A 68 7.52 7.17 3.62
N PRO A 69 8.28 7.05 4.72
CA PRO A 69 7.73 7.25 6.06
C PRO A 69 7.06 8.61 6.21
N ALA A 70 5.93 8.65 6.92
CA ALA A 70 5.26 9.89 7.28
C ALA A 70 5.72 10.34 8.69
N PRO A 71 6.60 11.35 8.83
CA PRO A 71 7.15 11.74 10.13
C PRO A 71 6.08 12.16 11.15
N GLN A 72 4.98 12.73 10.65
CA GLN A 72 3.85 13.17 11.45
C GLN A 72 2.90 12.03 11.87
N ALA A 73 3.06 10.83 11.31
CA ALA A 73 2.24 9.67 11.60
C ALA A 73 3.11 8.39 11.63
N PRO A 74 3.89 8.16 12.71
CA PRO A 74 4.72 6.97 12.83
C PRO A 74 3.95 5.67 12.60
N GLY A 75 4.54 4.74 11.86
CA GLY A 75 3.89 3.48 11.44
C GLY A 75 2.99 3.60 10.21
N TRP A 76 2.93 4.78 9.59
CA TRP A 76 2.25 5.03 8.32
C TRP A 76 3.24 5.53 7.26
N TRP A 77 2.98 5.16 6.02
CA TRP A 77 3.82 5.48 4.88
C TRP A 77 3.00 6.10 3.76
N TYR A 78 3.64 6.97 2.99
CA TYR A 78 3.21 7.27 1.65
C TYR A 78 3.72 6.20 0.69
N LEU A 79 2.90 5.78 -0.26
CA LEU A 79 3.31 4.90 -1.36
C LEU A 79 3.57 5.77 -2.60
N GLN A 80 4.82 6.17 -2.79
CA GLN A 80 5.24 7.13 -3.82
C GLN A 80 5.61 6.42 -5.13
N THR A 81 5.13 6.91 -6.27
CA THR A 81 5.52 6.39 -7.58
C THR A 81 6.96 6.76 -7.96
N LYS A 82 7.64 5.90 -8.71
CA LYS A 82 8.96 6.20 -9.33
C LYS A 82 8.86 6.93 -10.68
N MET A 83 7.68 7.40 -11.08
CA MET A 83 7.49 8.19 -12.32
C MET A 83 8.12 9.60 -12.30
N GLY A 84 8.80 10.00 -11.21
CA GLY A 84 9.44 11.31 -11.09
C GLY A 84 8.49 12.47 -10.76
N THR A 85 7.20 12.21 -10.58
CA THR A 85 6.19 13.23 -10.22
C THR A 85 6.18 13.58 -8.72
N GLY A 86 6.70 12.69 -7.87
CA GLY A 86 6.57 12.80 -6.42
C GLY A 86 5.16 12.48 -5.90
N PHE A 87 4.27 11.94 -6.74
CA PHE A 87 2.90 11.63 -6.34
C PHE A 87 2.81 10.31 -5.57
N VAL A 88 1.77 10.22 -4.73
CA VAL A 88 1.55 9.12 -3.82
C VAL A 88 0.16 8.50 -4.03
N LEU A 89 0.04 7.21 -3.75
CA LEU A 89 -1.27 6.55 -3.70
C LEU A 89 -2.17 7.29 -2.74
N THR A 90 -3.36 7.59 -3.21
CA THR A 90 -4.34 8.39 -2.50
C THR A 90 -5.72 7.80 -2.73
N LEU A 91 -6.48 7.61 -1.65
CA LEU A 91 -7.90 7.32 -1.74
C LEU A 91 -8.60 8.53 -2.38
N GLN A 92 -9.28 8.34 -3.51
CA GLN A 92 -9.84 9.45 -4.30
C GLN A 92 -10.65 10.42 -3.42
N PRO A 93 -10.26 11.70 -3.35
CA PRO A 93 -11.01 12.71 -2.60
C PRO A 93 -12.43 12.86 -3.13
N ASP A 94 -13.38 13.13 -2.23
CA ASP A 94 -14.77 13.44 -2.54
C ASP A 94 -15.54 12.40 -3.37
N SER A 95 -14.99 11.18 -3.51
CA SER A 95 -15.67 10.09 -4.22
C SER A 95 -16.90 9.63 -3.44
N PRO A 96 -18.10 9.63 -4.05
CA PRO A 96 -19.31 9.09 -3.42
C PRO A 96 -19.40 7.57 -3.54
N VAL A 97 -18.47 6.93 -4.26
CA VAL A 97 -18.49 5.49 -4.56
C VAL A 97 -17.69 4.69 -3.53
N MET A 98 -18.24 3.54 -3.14
CA MET A 98 -17.59 2.50 -2.34
C MET A 98 -17.68 1.16 -3.12
N PRO A 99 -16.57 0.40 -3.29
CA PRO A 99 -15.21 0.74 -2.89
C PRO A 99 -14.66 1.98 -3.63
N THR A 100 -13.90 2.82 -2.93
CA THR A 100 -13.43 4.11 -3.44
C THR A 100 -12.19 3.92 -4.34
N PRO A 101 -12.11 4.55 -5.52
CA PRO A 101 -10.94 4.43 -6.38
C PRO A 101 -9.64 4.93 -5.73
N VAL A 102 -8.52 4.33 -6.13
CA VAL A 102 -7.18 4.79 -5.78
C VAL A 102 -6.58 5.57 -6.95
N VAL A 103 -6.03 6.75 -6.65
CA VAL A 103 -5.45 7.68 -7.62
C VAL A 103 -4.09 8.16 -7.15
N MET A 104 -3.33 8.80 -8.05
CA MET A 104 -2.09 9.49 -7.71
C MET A 104 -2.32 10.97 -7.45
N MET A 105 -1.84 11.48 -6.31
CA MET A 105 -1.93 12.89 -5.95
C MET A 105 -0.61 13.40 -5.35
N PRO A 106 -0.34 14.73 -5.40
CA PRO A 106 0.70 15.34 -4.59
C PRO A 106 0.49 15.05 -3.09
N VAL A 107 1.57 14.93 -2.34
CA VAL A 107 1.54 14.83 -0.87
C VAL A 107 0.96 16.10 -0.25
N GLY A 108 0.30 15.98 0.91
CA GLY A 108 -0.12 17.12 1.72
C GLY A 108 -1.54 17.60 1.41
N LEU A 109 -2.45 16.67 1.09
CA LEU A 109 -3.88 17.01 1.04
C LEU A 109 -4.38 17.46 2.41
N ALA A 110 -5.46 18.25 2.41
CA ALA A 110 -6.11 18.71 3.64
C ALA A 110 -6.56 17.52 4.53
N ASP A 111 -6.97 16.42 3.91
CA ASP A 111 -7.21 15.13 4.55
C ASP A 111 -6.03 14.18 4.25
N ALA A 112 -4.93 14.37 4.98
CA ALA A 112 -3.69 13.63 4.78
C ALA A 112 -3.85 12.12 5.02
N ASP A 113 -4.82 11.70 5.83
CA ASP A 113 -5.05 10.29 6.17
C ASP A 113 -5.43 9.44 4.95
N ARG A 114 -5.95 10.05 3.89
CA ARG A 114 -6.23 9.37 2.60
C ARG A 114 -4.98 8.97 1.82
N GLN A 115 -3.83 9.49 2.20
CA GLN A 115 -2.54 9.26 1.54
C GLN A 115 -1.61 8.37 2.38
N LEU A 116 -2.06 8.00 3.58
CA LEU A 116 -1.28 7.28 4.56
C LEU A 116 -1.72 5.82 4.58
N TRP A 117 -0.75 4.94 4.38
CA TRP A 117 -0.96 3.51 4.24
C TRP A 117 -0.15 2.74 5.27
N SER A 118 -0.68 1.62 5.74
CA SER A 118 0.03 0.65 6.57
C SER A 118 -0.18 -0.76 6.04
N LEU A 119 0.64 -1.71 6.49
CA LEU A 119 0.51 -3.11 6.12
C LEU A 119 -0.13 -3.88 7.26
N LEU A 120 -1.17 -4.66 6.93
CA LEU A 120 -1.75 -5.65 7.83
C LEU A 120 -1.47 -7.05 7.29
N SER A 121 -1.05 -7.97 8.16
CA SER A 121 -0.81 -9.36 7.76
C SER A 121 -2.10 -10.00 7.23
N THR A 122 -1.98 -10.74 6.14
CA THR A 122 -3.03 -11.69 5.73
C THR A 122 -2.80 -13.04 6.40
N GLU A 123 -3.73 -13.97 6.20
CA GLU A 123 -3.55 -15.38 6.59
C GLU A 123 -2.52 -16.10 5.69
N GLU A 124 -2.18 -15.51 4.53
CA GLU A 124 -1.23 -16.09 3.58
C GLU A 124 0.17 -15.47 3.80
N PRO A 125 1.16 -16.26 4.26
CA PRO A 125 2.50 -15.75 4.53
C PRO A 125 3.12 -15.05 3.31
N GLY A 126 3.72 -13.89 3.54
CA GLY A 126 4.33 -13.07 2.48
C GLY A 126 3.35 -12.13 1.78
N TYR A 127 2.06 -12.17 2.11
CA TYR A 127 1.04 -11.28 1.57
C TYR A 127 0.41 -10.40 2.66
N TRP A 128 0.12 -9.17 2.28
CA TRP A 128 -0.39 -8.14 3.18
C TRP A 128 -1.60 -7.44 2.56
N TYR A 129 -2.48 -6.95 3.41
CA TYR A 129 -3.40 -5.89 3.03
C TYR A 129 -2.68 -4.55 3.10
N ILE A 130 -3.02 -3.65 2.18
CA ILE A 130 -2.56 -2.26 2.20
C ILE A 130 -3.70 -1.41 2.76
N GLN A 131 -3.64 -1.12 4.06
CA GLN A 131 -4.68 -0.41 4.80
C GLN A 131 -4.51 1.10 4.65
N CYS A 132 -5.60 1.82 4.37
CA CYS A 132 -5.68 3.27 4.45
C CYS A 132 -5.87 3.74 5.89
N LYS A 133 -5.21 4.85 6.27
CA LYS A 133 -5.42 5.50 7.56
C LYS A 133 -6.80 6.14 7.66
N SER A 134 -7.32 6.67 6.54
CA SER A 134 -8.66 7.23 6.50
C SER A 134 -9.70 6.16 6.88
N GLY A 135 -10.45 6.43 7.94
CA GLY A 135 -11.43 5.49 8.49
C GLY A 135 -10.85 4.37 9.38
N ALA A 136 -9.53 4.32 9.57
CA ALA A 136 -8.90 3.35 10.47
C ALA A 136 -9.32 3.60 11.92
N SER A 137 -10.05 2.65 12.51
CA SER A 137 -10.51 2.68 13.89
C SER A 137 -10.76 1.26 14.37
N ASN A 138 -10.67 1.03 15.68
CA ASN A 138 -11.04 -0.25 16.29
C ASN A 138 -12.54 -0.56 16.18
N SER A 139 -13.35 0.43 15.81
CA SER A 139 -14.81 0.29 15.69
C SER A 139 -15.28 0.01 14.26
N ASN A 140 -14.40 0.10 13.26
CA ASN A 140 -14.74 -0.04 11.85
C ASN A 140 -13.83 -1.04 11.14
N ALA A 141 -14.36 -1.71 10.12
CA ALA A 141 -13.52 -2.49 9.22
C ALA A 141 -12.52 -1.56 8.50
N PRO A 142 -11.21 -1.85 8.51
CA PRO A 142 -10.23 -1.05 7.80
C PRO A 142 -10.50 -1.04 6.30
N LEU A 143 -10.25 0.09 5.65
CA LEU A 143 -10.27 0.19 4.19
C LEU A 143 -8.95 -0.31 3.65
N VAL A 144 -8.97 -1.31 2.78
CA VAL A 144 -7.78 -1.94 2.21
C VAL A 144 -7.84 -1.92 0.68
N ILE A 145 -6.68 -1.78 0.03
CA ILE A 145 -6.60 -1.81 -1.43
C ILE A 145 -6.86 -3.22 -1.95
N GLY A 146 -7.72 -3.34 -2.96
CA GLY A 146 -7.88 -4.50 -3.82
C GLY A 146 -8.09 -4.07 -5.27
N LEU A 147 -8.46 -5.01 -6.13
CA LEU A 147 -8.92 -4.71 -7.47
C LEU A 147 -10.45 -4.82 -7.53
N ALA A 148 -11.09 -3.93 -8.30
CA ALA A 148 -12.54 -3.96 -8.50
C ALA A 148 -13.02 -5.21 -9.23
N ASP A 149 -12.13 -5.86 -9.98
CA ASP A 149 -12.37 -7.10 -10.72
C ASP A 149 -11.03 -7.82 -10.92
N ASN A 150 -11.06 -9.12 -11.21
CA ASN A 150 -9.86 -9.92 -11.41
C ASN A 150 -9.45 -9.97 -12.88
N LYS A 151 -9.10 -8.80 -13.45
CA LYS A 151 -8.66 -8.67 -14.84
C LYS A 151 -7.62 -7.56 -15.01
N VAL A 152 -6.89 -7.64 -16.12
CA VAL A 152 -5.99 -6.55 -16.53
C VAL A 152 -6.78 -5.24 -16.68
N GLU A 153 -6.16 -4.14 -16.27
CA GLU A 153 -6.75 -2.79 -16.23
C GLU A 153 -7.92 -2.60 -15.25
N ALA A 154 -8.22 -3.59 -14.40
CA ALA A 154 -9.17 -3.40 -13.31
C ALA A 154 -8.68 -2.27 -12.39
N SER A 155 -9.60 -1.38 -12.01
CA SER A 155 -9.28 -0.28 -11.10
C SER A 155 -8.83 -0.80 -9.74
N ALA A 156 -7.74 -0.22 -9.22
CA ALA A 156 -7.40 -0.34 -7.82
C ALA A 156 -8.41 0.49 -7.01
N VAL A 157 -9.01 -0.15 -6.03
CA VAL A 157 -10.05 0.44 -5.18
C VAL A 157 -9.76 0.08 -3.73
N ALA A 158 -10.13 0.96 -2.78
CA ALA A 158 -10.11 0.62 -1.37
C ALA A 158 -11.54 0.48 -0.84
N GLY A 159 -11.79 -0.64 -0.17
CA GLY A 159 -13.06 -0.94 0.47
C GLY A 159 -12.82 -1.67 1.80
N PRO A 160 -13.88 -1.94 2.58
CA PRO A 160 -13.76 -2.71 3.81
C PRO A 160 -13.03 -4.03 3.58
N ILE A 161 -12.13 -4.39 4.51
CA ILE A 161 -11.46 -5.68 4.51
C ILE A 161 -12.47 -6.84 4.46
N SER A 162 -12.18 -7.83 3.64
CA SER A 162 -12.94 -9.06 3.51
C SER A 162 -12.12 -10.24 4.02
N PHE A 163 -12.55 -10.86 5.11
CA PHE A 163 -11.84 -12.02 5.67
C PHE A 163 -12.10 -13.32 4.89
N THR A 164 -13.25 -13.42 4.22
CA THR A 164 -13.60 -14.60 3.40
C THR A 164 -13.11 -14.46 1.96
N GLY A 165 -13.02 -13.24 1.45
CA GLY A 165 -12.54 -12.90 0.11
C GLY A 165 -11.15 -12.25 0.12
N PHE A 166 -10.33 -12.50 1.15
CA PHE A 166 -9.11 -11.72 1.41
C PHE A 166 -8.14 -11.68 0.25
N ARG A 167 -8.08 -12.76 -0.53
CA ARG A 167 -7.14 -12.88 -1.63
C ARG A 167 -7.30 -11.74 -2.62
N ALA A 168 -8.53 -11.26 -2.85
CA ALA A 168 -8.82 -10.13 -3.73
C ALA A 168 -8.34 -8.76 -3.21
N GLN A 169 -7.74 -8.72 -2.01
CA GLN A 169 -7.22 -7.53 -1.34
C GLN A 169 -5.79 -7.73 -0.82
N ALA A 170 -5.14 -8.84 -1.22
CA ALA A 170 -3.85 -9.26 -0.73
C ALA A 170 -2.75 -8.97 -1.76
N TRP A 171 -1.63 -8.44 -1.26
CA TRP A 171 -0.51 -7.97 -2.07
C TRP A 171 0.82 -8.49 -1.55
N GLY A 172 1.66 -8.95 -2.45
CA GLY A 172 3.09 -9.23 -2.22
C GLY A 172 3.96 -8.04 -2.63
N PHE A 173 5.14 -7.93 -2.05
CA PHE A 173 6.07 -6.83 -2.32
C PHE A 173 7.35 -7.40 -2.91
N LYS A 174 7.51 -7.31 -4.23
CA LYS A 174 8.68 -7.81 -4.93
C LYS A 174 9.69 -6.67 -5.16
N PRO A 175 10.91 -6.72 -4.61
CA PRO A 175 11.93 -5.71 -4.87
C PRO A 175 12.22 -5.55 -6.38
N VAL A 176 12.47 -4.31 -6.79
CA VAL A 176 12.85 -3.94 -8.16
C VAL A 176 14.37 -4.03 -8.26
N GLY A 177 14.89 -5.19 -8.70
CA GLY A 177 16.30 -5.58 -8.60
C GLY A 177 16.64 -6.06 -7.17
N SER A 178 17.25 -7.20 -6.90
CA SER A 178 18.13 -8.06 -7.71
C SER A 178 17.47 -9.40 -8.03
N ALA A 179 17.62 -9.87 -9.28
CA ALA A 179 17.62 -11.30 -9.51
C ALA A 179 18.79 -11.88 -8.72
N GLY A 180 18.50 -12.75 -7.75
CA GLY A 180 19.49 -13.73 -7.29
C GLY A 180 19.68 -14.79 -8.36
#